data_AF-A0A941G994-F1
#
_entry.id   AF-A0A941G994-F1
#
_cell.length_a   1.000
_cell.length_b   1.000
_cell.length_c   1.000
_cell.angle_alpha   90.00
_cell.angle_beta   90.00
_cell.angle_gamma   90.00
#
_symmetry.space_group_name_H-M   'P 1'
#
loop_
_entity.id
_entity.type
_entity.pdbx_description
1 polymer ?
#
loop_
_entity_poly.entity_id
_entity_poly.type
_entity_poly.pdbx_seq_one_letter_code
_entity_poly.pdbx_strand_id
1 'polypeptide(L)'
;MNQELFLRRATKVHVPVGSGGATRAQVASAIQEIAAFHCILSESVIERIGMLSADELARWLRDMLGVLRRRVGAHVQHQPFYPGFPEQVLKASKAELYLTAVMHYLTLRRLPTHEHARPPLLEGKLVPWLVELGSVAEFESLLAPLVSSRTSLSDADAADVAWFIRQYRGDVFRLLPEDVPFREIRALVGGALVQHVAGDARG
;
A
#
# COMPACT_ATOMS: atom_id res chain seq x y z
N MET A 1 -10.60 9.75 2.13
CA MET A 1 -10.28 8.38 2.58
C MET A 1 -8.91 7.97 2.05
N ASN A 2 -8.08 7.32 2.86
CA ASN A 2 -6.75 6.89 2.44
C ASN A 2 -6.82 5.56 1.68
N GLN A 3 -6.79 5.63 0.34
CA GLN A 3 -6.88 4.44 -0.50
C GLN A 3 -5.68 3.50 -0.31
N GLU A 4 -4.49 4.02 -0.08
CA GLU A 4 -3.29 3.20 0.13
C GLU A 4 -3.40 2.35 1.39
N LEU A 5 -3.87 2.94 2.48
CA LEU A 5 -4.16 2.21 3.72
C LEU A 5 -5.20 1.12 3.48
N PHE A 6 -6.30 1.44 2.79
CA PHE A 6 -7.38 0.49 2.54
C PHE A 6 -6.93 -0.69 1.67
N LEU A 7 -6.17 -0.38 0.61
CA LEU A 7 -5.57 -1.35 -0.30
C LEU A 7 -4.64 -2.30 0.45
N ARG A 8 -3.74 -1.73 1.25
CA ARG A 8 -2.71 -2.47 1.97
C ARG A 8 -3.31 -3.39 3.03
N ARG A 9 -4.28 -2.89 3.81
CA ARG A 9 -4.82 -3.62 4.97
C ARG A 9 -5.97 -4.56 4.62
N ALA A 10 -6.85 -4.14 3.71
CA ALA A 10 -8.11 -4.84 3.47
C ALA A 10 -8.25 -5.36 2.05
N THR A 11 -7.32 -5.05 1.16
CA THR A 11 -7.44 -5.45 -0.24
C THR A 11 -8.66 -4.79 -0.93
N LYS A 12 -9.07 -3.61 -0.45
CA LYS A 12 -10.27 -2.92 -0.93
C LYS A 12 -10.00 -1.52 -1.45
N VAL A 13 -10.86 -1.07 -2.35
CA VAL A 13 -10.87 0.29 -2.90
C VAL A 13 -12.23 0.91 -2.76
N HIS A 14 -12.24 2.22 -2.60
CA HIS A 14 -13.47 2.98 -2.67
C HIS A 14 -13.56 3.69 -3.99
N VAL A 15 -14.71 3.55 -4.63
CA VAL A 15 -15.04 4.25 -5.85
C VAL A 15 -16.22 5.16 -5.53
N PRO A 16 -16.11 6.48 -5.77
CA PRO A 16 -17.20 7.41 -5.48
C PRO A 16 -18.45 7.06 -6.31
N VAL A 17 -19.60 7.59 -5.88
CA VAL A 17 -20.82 7.51 -6.70
C VAL A 17 -20.59 8.33 -7.97
N GLY A 18 -20.77 7.70 -9.13
CA GLY A 18 -20.46 8.31 -10.40
C GLY A 18 -21.52 9.30 -10.89
N SER A 19 -21.09 10.27 -11.69
CA SER A 19 -21.94 11.35 -12.20
C SER A 19 -22.26 11.24 -13.70
N GLY A 20 -21.69 10.26 -14.43
CA GLY A 20 -21.77 10.33 -15.89
C GLY A 20 -21.23 9.15 -16.70
N GLY A 21 -21.41 7.91 -16.23
CA GLY A 21 -21.38 6.68 -17.03
C GLY A 21 -20.28 6.55 -18.09
N ALA A 22 -19.10 6.05 -17.71
CA ALA A 22 -17.97 5.84 -18.59
C ALA A 22 -18.27 4.78 -19.65
N THR A 23 -17.70 4.96 -20.84
CA THR A 23 -17.85 3.98 -21.92
C THR A 23 -17.14 2.67 -21.56
N ARG A 24 -17.64 1.56 -22.12
CA ARG A 24 -17.01 0.24 -21.95
C ARG A 24 -15.54 0.22 -22.36
N ALA A 25 -15.18 1.00 -23.39
CA ALA A 25 -13.80 1.14 -23.84
C ALA A 25 -12.90 1.82 -22.79
N GLN A 26 -13.39 2.90 -22.15
CA GLN A 26 -12.66 3.58 -21.08
C GLN A 26 -12.49 2.68 -19.86
N VAL A 27 -13.53 1.95 -19.47
CA VAL A 27 -13.46 0.99 -18.36
C VAL A 27 -12.47 -0.14 -18.66
N ALA A 28 -12.51 -0.71 -19.87
CA ALA A 28 -11.57 -1.74 -20.30
C ALA A 28 -10.11 -1.25 -20.28
N SER A 29 -9.86 -0.03 -20.74
CA SER A 29 -8.53 0.59 -20.68
C SER A 29 -8.04 0.76 -19.24
N ALA A 30 -8.91 1.22 -18.32
CA ALA A 30 -8.55 1.33 -16.91
C ALA A 30 -8.21 -0.02 -16.28
N ILE A 31 -8.96 -1.09 -16.62
CA ILE A 31 -8.67 -2.45 -16.15
C ILE A 31 -7.32 -2.94 -16.68
N GLN A 32 -6.99 -2.69 -17.95
CA GLN A 32 -5.71 -3.10 -18.54
C GLN A 32 -4.51 -2.43 -17.85
N GLU A 33 -4.61 -1.13 -17.58
CA GLU A 33 -3.57 -0.37 -16.87
C GLU A 33 -3.34 -0.93 -15.44
N ILE A 34 -4.41 -1.32 -14.75
CA ILE A 34 -4.33 -1.91 -13.41
C ILE A 34 -3.77 -3.34 -13.48
N ALA A 35 -4.15 -4.13 -14.48
CA ALA A 35 -3.68 -5.50 -14.68
C ALA A 35 -2.16 -5.58 -14.85
N ALA A 36 -1.52 -4.55 -15.40
CA ALA A 36 -0.05 -4.44 -15.49
C ALA A 36 0.66 -4.50 -14.13
N PHE A 37 -0.06 -4.26 -13.02
CA PHE A 37 0.46 -4.37 -11.64
C PHE A 37 0.07 -5.69 -10.95
N HIS A 38 -0.27 -6.74 -11.73
CA HIS A 38 -0.73 -8.05 -11.22
C HIS A 38 -1.96 -7.96 -10.32
N CYS A 39 -2.89 -7.09 -10.70
CA CYS A 39 -4.05 -6.71 -9.94
C CYS A 39 -5.32 -6.94 -10.78
N ILE A 40 -6.34 -7.57 -10.21
CA ILE A 40 -7.64 -7.81 -10.87
C ILE A 40 -8.72 -7.10 -10.07
N LEU A 41 -9.67 -6.47 -10.75
CA LEU A 41 -10.82 -5.83 -10.11
C LEU A 41 -12.00 -6.80 -10.02
N SER A 42 -12.71 -6.80 -8.89
CA SER A 42 -13.98 -7.51 -8.77
C SER A 42 -15.03 -6.91 -9.71
N GLU A 43 -16.05 -7.70 -10.04
CA GLU A 43 -17.20 -7.24 -10.84
C GLU A 43 -17.83 -5.97 -10.25
N SER A 44 -18.03 -5.93 -8.92
CA SER A 44 -18.57 -4.76 -8.22
C SER A 44 -17.73 -3.49 -8.37
N VAL A 45 -16.40 -3.60 -8.48
CA VAL A 45 -15.54 -2.45 -8.76
C VAL A 45 -15.69 -2.04 -10.23
N ILE A 46 -15.68 -2.99 -11.15
CA ILE A 46 -15.82 -2.74 -12.60
C ILE A 46 -17.14 -2.02 -12.91
N GLU A 47 -18.25 -2.51 -12.35
CA GLU A 47 -19.55 -1.87 -12.47
C GLU A 47 -19.52 -0.45 -11.90
N ARG A 48 -18.93 -0.27 -10.71
CA ARG A 48 -18.90 1.04 -10.04
C ARG A 48 -18.05 2.06 -10.79
N ILE A 49 -16.88 1.68 -11.30
CA ILE A 49 -16.06 2.59 -12.11
C ILE A 49 -16.73 2.92 -13.45
N GLY A 50 -17.56 2.02 -13.97
CA GLY A 50 -18.38 2.27 -15.15
C GLY A 50 -19.48 3.32 -14.95
N MET A 51 -19.85 3.63 -13.70
CA MET A 51 -20.82 4.69 -13.40
C MET A 51 -20.18 6.09 -13.35
N LEU A 52 -18.85 6.17 -13.23
CA LEU A 52 -18.10 7.42 -13.20
C LEU A 52 -18.15 8.11 -14.57
N SER A 53 -18.11 9.44 -14.60
CA SER A 53 -17.78 10.16 -15.84
C SER A 53 -16.34 9.86 -16.30
N ALA A 54 -16.02 10.16 -17.56
CA ALA A 54 -14.68 9.97 -18.11
C ALA A 54 -13.58 10.64 -17.25
N ASP A 55 -13.83 11.87 -16.78
CA ASP A 55 -12.88 12.62 -15.96
C ASP A 55 -12.74 12.04 -14.55
N GLU A 56 -13.84 11.57 -13.95
CA GLU A 56 -13.82 10.90 -12.66
C GLU A 56 -13.06 9.58 -12.73
N LEU A 57 -13.29 8.78 -13.78
CA LEU A 57 -12.58 7.54 -14.03
C LEU A 57 -11.08 7.80 -14.21
N ALA A 58 -10.71 8.81 -14.99
CA ALA A 58 -9.31 9.15 -15.20
C ALA A 58 -8.62 9.63 -13.90
N ARG A 59 -9.31 10.41 -13.06
CA ARG A 59 -8.81 10.80 -11.73
C ARG A 59 -8.61 9.59 -10.83
N TRP A 60 -9.64 8.75 -10.70
CA TRP A 60 -9.61 7.55 -9.88
C TRP A 60 -8.50 6.60 -10.32
N LEU A 61 -8.34 6.39 -11.64
CA LEU A 61 -7.28 5.54 -12.19
C LEU A 61 -5.89 6.09 -11.84
N ARG A 62 -5.65 7.40 -11.98
CA ARG A 62 -4.36 8.00 -11.61
C ARG A 62 -4.03 7.80 -10.13
N ASP A 63 -5.00 7.99 -9.24
CA ASP A 63 -4.81 7.78 -7.81
C ASP A 63 -4.49 6.31 -7.51
N MET A 64 -5.27 5.39 -8.09
CA MET A 64 -5.07 3.94 -7.99
C MET A 64 -3.68 3.50 -8.49
N LEU A 65 -3.26 3.96 -9.66
CA LEU A 65 -1.93 3.67 -10.21
C LEU A 65 -0.81 4.22 -9.31
N GLY A 66 -1.03 5.39 -8.71
CA GLY A 66 -0.10 5.95 -7.73
C GLY A 66 0.08 5.04 -6.51
N VAL A 67 -1.01 4.48 -6.00
CA VAL A 67 -0.98 3.51 -4.88
C VAL A 67 -0.32 2.19 -5.31
N LEU A 68 -0.69 1.63 -6.46
CA LEU A 68 -0.15 0.36 -6.95
C LEU A 68 1.37 0.42 -7.18
N ARG A 69 1.88 1.51 -7.76
CA ARG A 69 3.32 1.74 -7.95
C ARG A 69 4.09 1.75 -6.62
N ARG A 70 3.51 2.36 -5.58
CA ARG A 70 4.11 2.32 -4.24
C ARG A 70 4.10 0.89 -3.69
N ARG A 71 2.98 0.19 -3.80
CA ARG A 71 2.83 -1.15 -3.22
C ARG A 71 3.73 -2.22 -3.86
N VAL A 72 3.92 -2.19 -5.18
CA VAL A 72 4.78 -3.16 -5.90
C VAL A 72 6.28 -2.85 -5.70
N GLY A 73 6.63 -1.79 -4.99
CA GLY A 73 8.02 -1.35 -4.88
C GLY A 73 8.56 -0.75 -6.19
N ALA A 74 7.71 -0.49 -7.18
CA ALA A 74 8.09 0.14 -8.46
C ALA A 74 8.56 1.60 -8.29
N HIS A 75 8.41 2.16 -7.08
CA HIS A 75 8.97 3.44 -6.67
C HIS A 75 10.40 3.33 -6.12
N VAL A 76 10.89 2.11 -5.87
CA VAL A 76 12.24 1.82 -5.35
C VAL A 76 13.04 1.13 -6.44
N GLN A 77 14.16 1.74 -6.82
CA GLN A 77 15.14 1.07 -7.67
C GLN A 77 15.92 0.06 -6.82
N HIS A 78 15.42 -1.18 -6.75
CA HIS A 78 16.17 -2.27 -6.13
C HIS A 78 17.29 -2.71 -7.07
N GLN A 79 18.53 -2.58 -6.60
CA GLN A 79 19.70 -3.14 -7.30
C GLN A 79 20.10 -4.44 -6.61
N PRO A 80 19.87 -5.62 -7.23
CA PRO A 80 20.25 -6.90 -6.65
C PRO A 80 21.76 -6.96 -6.41
N PHE A 81 22.17 -7.55 -5.29
CA PHE A 81 23.60 -7.76 -5.00
C PHE A 81 24.27 -8.70 -6.00
N TYR A 82 23.52 -9.63 -6.60
CA TYR A 82 23.95 -10.44 -7.74
C TYR A 82 22.96 -10.26 -8.90
N PRO A 83 23.19 -9.30 -9.82
CA PRO A 83 22.26 -9.01 -10.93
C PRO A 83 22.00 -10.22 -11.84
N GLY A 84 23.01 -11.07 -12.05
CA GLY A 84 22.93 -12.27 -12.88
C GLY A 84 22.53 -13.54 -12.12
N PHE A 85 21.85 -13.41 -10.98
CA PHE A 85 21.34 -14.58 -10.26
C PHE A 85 20.27 -15.32 -11.08
N PRO A 86 20.29 -16.66 -11.17
CA PRO A 86 21.17 -17.58 -10.42
C PRO A 86 22.52 -17.90 -11.07
N GLU A 87 22.72 -17.68 -12.37
CA GLU A 87 23.93 -18.14 -13.07
C GLU A 87 25.22 -17.55 -12.50
N GLN A 88 25.19 -16.28 -12.11
CA GLN A 88 26.35 -15.57 -11.52
C GLN A 88 26.85 -16.25 -10.24
N VAL A 89 25.94 -16.68 -9.38
CA VAL A 89 26.30 -17.34 -8.11
C VAL A 89 26.74 -18.77 -8.35
N LEU A 90 26.12 -19.47 -9.31
CA LEU A 90 26.50 -20.83 -9.67
C LEU A 90 27.89 -20.91 -10.34
N LYS A 91 28.30 -19.88 -11.07
CA LYS A 91 29.61 -19.80 -11.73
C LYS A 91 30.75 -19.35 -10.80
N ALA A 92 30.43 -18.60 -9.74
CA ALA A 92 31.42 -18.09 -8.80
C ALA A 92 31.87 -19.15 -7.80
N SER A 93 33.15 -19.12 -7.40
CA SER A 93 33.64 -19.97 -6.33
C SER A 93 33.12 -19.52 -4.96
N LYS A 94 33.08 -20.45 -3.98
CA LYS A 94 32.70 -20.12 -2.59
C LYS A 94 33.57 -19.02 -1.98
N ALA A 95 34.88 -19.01 -2.30
CA ALA A 95 35.82 -18.01 -1.80
C ALA A 95 35.52 -16.63 -2.37
N GLU A 96 35.20 -16.52 -3.66
CA GLU A 96 34.83 -15.25 -4.30
C GLU A 96 33.52 -14.71 -3.74
N LEU A 97 32.50 -15.56 -3.59
CA LEU A 97 31.22 -15.18 -2.97
C LEU A 97 31.43 -14.67 -1.54
N TYR A 98 32.25 -15.36 -0.76
CA TYR A 98 32.56 -14.99 0.62
C TYR A 98 33.29 -13.64 0.69
N LEU A 99 34.38 -13.47 -0.07
CA LEU A 99 35.14 -12.21 -0.08
C LEU A 99 34.31 -11.03 -0.60
N THR A 100 33.47 -11.26 -1.61
CA THR A 100 32.57 -10.24 -2.15
C THR A 100 31.55 -9.79 -1.12
N ALA A 101 30.94 -10.73 -0.38
CA ALA A 101 30.03 -10.42 0.72
C ALA A 101 30.73 -9.66 1.85
N VAL A 102 31.89 -10.15 2.32
CA VAL A 102 32.67 -9.50 3.39
C VAL A 102 33.03 -8.06 3.00
N MET A 103 33.55 -7.85 1.80
CA MET A 103 33.88 -6.50 1.31
C MET A 103 32.64 -5.61 1.20
N HIS A 104 31.51 -6.14 0.76
CA HIS A 104 30.26 -5.38 0.68
C HIS A 104 29.78 -4.93 2.05
N TYR A 105 29.70 -5.83 3.03
CA TYR A 105 29.23 -5.47 4.38
C TYR A 105 30.19 -4.52 5.10
N LEU A 106 31.49 -4.61 4.86
CA LEU A 106 32.46 -3.69 5.45
C LEU A 106 32.45 -2.29 4.82
N THR A 107 32.17 -2.19 3.51
CA THR A 107 32.31 -0.93 2.77
C THR A 107 30.99 -0.26 2.39
N LEU A 108 29.89 -1.02 2.36
CA LEU A 108 28.56 -0.63 1.87
C LEU A 108 28.56 0.01 0.46
N ARG A 109 29.63 -0.16 -0.33
CA ARG A 109 29.88 0.62 -1.55
C ARG A 109 30.08 -0.22 -2.81
N ARG A 110 30.17 -1.54 -2.71
CA ARG A 110 30.42 -2.42 -3.87
C ARG A 110 29.15 -3.16 -4.24
N LEU A 111 28.58 -2.81 -5.38
CA LEU A 111 27.60 -3.61 -6.11
C LEU A 111 28.31 -4.15 -7.36
N PRO A 112 28.24 -5.46 -7.65
CA PRO A 112 28.77 -6.01 -8.89
C PRO A 112 28.18 -5.30 -10.11
N THR A 113 28.99 -5.11 -11.14
CA THR A 113 28.59 -4.47 -12.40
C THR A 113 27.44 -5.22 -13.07
N HIS A 114 26.45 -4.46 -13.54
CA HIS A 114 25.35 -4.97 -14.36
C HIS A 114 25.85 -5.29 -15.77
N GLU A 115 25.84 -6.55 -16.18
CA GLU A 115 26.10 -6.91 -17.58
C GLU A 115 24.83 -7.26 -18.37
N HIS A 116 23.72 -7.59 -17.69
CA HIS A 116 22.49 -8.02 -18.39
C HIS A 116 21.22 -7.41 -17.77
N ALA A 117 20.33 -6.94 -18.64
CA ALA A 117 18.94 -6.67 -18.29
C ALA A 117 18.23 -8.00 -18.06
N ARG A 118 17.58 -8.16 -16.91
CA ARG A 118 16.77 -9.36 -16.64
C ARG A 118 15.55 -9.34 -17.57
N PRO A 119 15.19 -10.46 -18.21
CA PRO A 119 13.90 -10.56 -18.88
C PRO A 119 12.75 -10.26 -17.89
N PRO A 120 11.64 -9.68 -18.33
CA PRO A 120 10.52 -9.37 -17.45
C PRO A 120 10.04 -10.63 -16.73
N LEU A 121 9.69 -10.49 -15.45
CA LEU A 121 9.31 -11.57 -14.52
C LEU A 121 7.94 -12.20 -14.86
N LEU A 122 7.70 -12.56 -16.12
CA LEU A 122 6.40 -13.01 -16.64
C LEU A 122 6.23 -14.53 -16.61
N GLU A 123 7.13 -15.29 -15.98
CA GLU A 123 7.10 -16.76 -15.96
C GLU A 123 6.83 -17.37 -14.57
N GLY A 124 6.17 -16.62 -13.69
CA GLY A 124 5.56 -17.17 -12.47
C GLY A 124 4.05 -17.13 -12.59
N LYS A 125 3.33 -18.16 -12.14
CA LYS A 125 1.90 -18.06 -11.80
C LYS A 125 1.76 -17.06 -10.64
N LEU A 126 1.87 -15.77 -10.92
CA LEU A 126 1.56 -14.72 -9.97
C LEU A 126 0.05 -14.78 -9.77
N VAL A 127 -0.37 -15.20 -8.58
CA VAL A 127 -1.78 -15.15 -8.20
C VAL A 127 -2.14 -13.67 -8.14
N PRO A 128 -2.98 -13.18 -9.07
CA PRO A 128 -3.30 -11.78 -9.12
C PRO A 128 -4.09 -11.40 -7.87
N TRP A 129 -3.83 -10.21 -7.40
CA TRP A 129 -4.51 -9.68 -6.24
C TRP A 129 -5.92 -9.21 -6.64
N LEU A 130 -6.96 -9.86 -6.11
CA LEU A 130 -8.35 -9.46 -6.36
C LEU A 130 -8.73 -8.28 -5.48
N VAL A 131 -9.02 -7.15 -6.10
CA VAL A 131 -9.44 -5.91 -5.44
C VAL A 131 -10.94 -5.84 -5.38
N GLU A 132 -11.46 -5.69 -4.17
CA GLU A 132 -12.90 -5.60 -3.95
C GLU A 132 -13.34 -4.16 -3.68
N LEU A 133 -14.63 -3.90 -3.93
CA LEU A 133 -15.26 -2.64 -3.56
C LEU A 133 -15.39 -2.59 -2.04
N GLY A 134 -14.92 -1.50 -1.44
CA GLY A 134 -15.01 -1.25 -0.02
C GLY A 134 -15.80 0.00 0.31
N SER A 135 -16.54 -0.08 1.40
CA SER A 135 -17.31 1.03 1.98
C SER A 135 -16.47 1.86 2.95
N VAL A 136 -16.97 3.05 3.26
CA VAL A 136 -16.37 3.91 4.31
C VAL A 136 -16.43 3.25 5.68
N ALA A 137 -17.52 2.54 6.00
CA ALA A 137 -17.67 1.82 7.26
C ALA A 137 -16.63 0.69 7.43
N GLU A 138 -16.35 -0.06 6.36
CA GLU A 138 -15.29 -1.07 6.38
C GLU A 138 -13.89 -0.47 6.48
N PHE A 139 -13.68 0.71 5.90
CA PHE A 139 -12.41 1.42 6.08
C PHE A 139 -12.23 1.88 7.53
N GLU A 140 -13.29 2.39 8.14
CA GLU A 140 -13.30 2.86 9.53
C GLU A 140 -13.12 1.73 10.53
N SER A 141 -13.65 0.54 10.23
CA SER A 141 -13.47 -0.64 11.09
C SER A 141 -12.01 -1.13 11.15
N LEU A 142 -11.12 -0.64 10.28
CA LEU A 142 -9.70 -0.96 10.33
C LEU A 142 -8.97 -0.36 11.53
N LEU A 143 -9.51 0.70 12.15
CA LEU A 143 -8.88 1.35 13.29
C LEU A 143 -8.96 0.48 14.55
N ALA A 144 -10.14 -0.08 14.85
CA ALA A 144 -10.39 -0.76 16.11
C ALA A 144 -9.39 -1.91 16.41
N PRO A 145 -9.05 -2.80 15.46
CA PRO A 145 -8.04 -3.85 15.69
C PRO A 145 -6.64 -3.29 16.00
N LEU A 146 -6.26 -2.16 15.41
CA LEU A 146 -4.96 -1.53 15.66
C LEU A 146 -4.85 -1.02 17.09
N VAL A 147 -5.86 -0.27 17.53
CA VAL A 147 -5.87 0.31 18.88
C VAL A 147 -6.14 -0.74 19.97
N SER A 148 -6.77 -1.87 19.62
CA SER A 148 -7.03 -2.98 20.55
C SER A 148 -5.88 -3.98 20.65
N SER A 149 -4.79 -3.77 19.90
CA SER A 149 -3.63 -4.66 19.92
C SER A 149 -3.02 -4.75 21.32
N ARG A 150 -2.53 -5.94 21.68
CA ARG A 150 -1.87 -6.23 22.96
C ARG A 150 -0.34 -6.22 22.86
N THR A 151 0.19 -5.86 21.71
CA THR A 151 1.63 -5.77 21.42
C THR A 151 1.94 -4.40 20.85
N SER A 152 3.23 -4.02 20.84
CA SER A 152 3.69 -2.81 20.15
C SER A 152 3.28 -2.83 18.68
N LEU A 153 2.97 -1.65 18.15
CA LEU A 153 2.66 -1.45 16.74
C LEU A 153 3.94 -1.33 15.94
N SER A 154 3.90 -1.74 14.67
CA SER A 154 4.93 -1.34 13.71
C SER A 154 4.84 0.17 13.45
N ASP A 155 5.92 0.77 12.94
CA ASP A 155 5.92 2.20 12.56
C ASP A 155 4.79 2.53 11.56
N ALA A 156 4.49 1.61 10.64
CA ALA A 156 3.41 1.75 9.68
C ALA A 156 2.02 1.72 10.35
N ASP A 157 1.82 0.81 11.30
CA ASP A 157 0.56 0.72 12.05
C ASP A 157 0.37 1.93 12.98
N ALA A 158 1.45 2.41 13.61
CA ALA A 158 1.41 3.64 14.42
C ALA A 158 1.07 4.86 13.56
N ALA A 159 1.65 4.96 12.35
CA ALA A 159 1.32 6.00 11.39
C ALA A 159 -0.13 5.92 10.90
N ASP A 160 -0.68 4.71 10.72
CA ASP A 160 -2.10 4.51 10.38
C ASP A 160 -3.01 5.06 11.49
N VAL A 161 -2.75 4.69 12.75
CA VAL A 161 -3.53 5.17 13.91
C VAL A 161 -3.49 6.70 13.98
N ALA A 162 -2.29 7.29 13.85
CA ALA A 162 -2.14 8.74 13.83
C ALA A 162 -2.86 9.38 12.64
N TRP A 163 -2.87 8.72 11.47
CA TRP A 163 -3.61 9.19 10.31
C TRP A 163 -5.13 9.21 10.58
N PHE A 164 -5.70 8.17 11.18
CA PHE A 164 -7.13 8.13 11.54
C PHE A 164 -7.49 9.27 12.50
N ILE A 165 -6.72 9.46 13.59
CA ILE A 165 -6.97 10.51 14.57
C ILE A 165 -6.86 11.91 13.93
N ARG A 166 -5.85 12.13 13.09
CA ARG A 166 -5.69 13.39 12.37
C ARG A 166 -6.81 13.63 11.37
N GLN A 167 -7.28 12.60 10.67
CA GLN A 167 -8.30 12.72 9.63
C GLN A 167 -9.69 12.97 10.21
N TYR A 168 -10.06 12.20 11.24
CA TYR A 168 -11.40 12.24 11.82
C TYR A 168 -11.52 13.26 12.96
N ARG A 169 -10.42 13.79 13.50
CA ARG A 169 -10.43 14.81 14.56
C ARG A 169 -11.34 14.37 15.71
N GLY A 170 -12.25 15.23 16.18
CA GLY A 170 -13.24 14.89 17.20
C GLY A 170 -14.12 13.69 16.85
N ASP A 171 -14.44 13.48 15.57
CA ASP A 171 -15.28 12.35 15.16
C ASP A 171 -14.59 10.99 15.33
N VAL A 172 -13.28 10.94 15.61
CA VAL A 172 -12.56 9.68 15.82
C VAL A 172 -13.07 8.94 17.06
N PHE A 173 -13.67 9.63 18.04
CA PHE A 173 -14.17 8.99 19.27
C PHE A 173 -15.23 7.93 19.00
N ARG A 174 -16.02 8.03 17.92
CA ARG A 174 -16.98 6.99 17.53
C ARG A 174 -16.33 5.70 17.01
N LEU A 175 -15.06 5.77 16.64
CA LEU A 175 -14.28 4.67 16.07
C LEU A 175 -13.35 4.00 17.09
N LEU A 176 -13.12 4.65 18.23
CA LEU A 176 -12.26 4.13 19.29
C LEU A 176 -13.03 3.15 20.18
N PRO A 177 -12.40 2.05 20.61
CA PRO A 177 -12.97 1.17 21.62
C PRO A 177 -12.98 1.87 22.99
N GLU A 178 -13.76 1.32 23.92
CA GLU A 178 -13.85 1.84 25.30
C GLU A 178 -12.52 1.76 26.06
N ASP A 179 -11.69 0.73 25.78
CA ASP A 179 -10.37 0.57 26.39
C ASP A 179 -9.28 0.29 25.33
N VAL A 180 -8.09 0.82 25.58
CA VAL A 180 -6.88 0.61 24.78
C VAL A 180 -5.90 -0.18 25.65
N PRO A 181 -5.83 -1.51 25.52
CA PRO A 181 -5.24 -2.38 26.54
C PRO A 181 -3.72 -2.21 26.69
N PHE A 182 -3.02 -1.80 25.63
CA PHE A 182 -1.56 -1.69 25.64
C PHE A 182 -1.11 -0.25 25.88
N ARG A 183 -0.27 -0.03 26.89
CA ARG A 183 0.15 1.29 27.37
C ARG A 183 0.81 2.16 26.30
N GLU A 184 1.59 1.57 25.40
CA GLU A 184 2.29 2.30 24.34
C GLU A 184 1.31 2.82 23.29
N ILE A 185 0.36 1.98 22.88
CA ILE A 185 -0.73 2.38 21.98
C ILE A 185 -1.61 3.44 22.65
N ARG A 186 -1.90 3.29 23.94
CA ARG A 186 -2.66 4.27 24.71
C ARG A 186 -1.95 5.63 24.74
N ALA A 187 -0.63 5.65 24.93
CA ALA A 187 0.18 6.87 24.89
C ALA A 187 0.18 7.49 23.48
N LEU A 188 0.32 6.67 22.43
CA LEU A 188 0.22 7.12 21.04
C LEU A 188 -1.14 7.76 20.73
N VAL A 189 -2.23 7.07 21.05
CA VAL A 189 -3.59 7.55 20.83
C VAL A 189 -3.83 8.83 21.61
N GLY A 190 -3.49 8.85 22.91
CA GLY A 190 -3.65 10.03 23.76
C GLY A 190 -2.85 11.24 23.25
N GLY A 191 -1.58 11.04 22.88
CA GLY A 191 -0.73 12.09 22.31
C GLY A 191 -1.28 12.64 21.00
N ALA A 192 -1.71 11.76 20.10
CA ALA A 192 -2.32 12.15 18.83
C ALA A 192 -3.63 12.93 19.05
N LEU A 193 -4.49 12.51 20.00
CA LEU A 193 -5.72 13.21 20.34
C LEU A 193 -5.45 14.61 20.86
N VAL A 194 -4.47 14.78 21.77
CA VAL A 194 -4.09 16.10 22.28
C VAL A 194 -3.59 16.99 21.14
N GLN A 195 -2.76 16.46 20.25
CA GLN A 195 -2.19 17.23 19.13
C GLN A 195 -3.22 17.62 18.07
N HIS A 196 -4.26 16.80 17.88
CA HIS A 196 -5.13 16.90 16.70
C HIS A 196 -6.59 17.21 17.00
N VAL A 197 -7.04 17.10 18.25
CA VAL A 197 -8.43 17.32 18.66
C VAL A 197 -8.56 18.45 19.68
N ALA A 198 -7.58 18.63 20.58
CA ALA A 198 -7.67 19.65 21.63
C ALA A 198 -7.70 21.11 21.12
N GLY A 199 -7.39 21.35 19.84
CA GLY A 199 -7.51 22.65 19.19
C GLY A 199 -8.93 23.02 18.74
N ASP A 200 -9.85 22.05 18.59
CA ASP A 200 -11.20 22.28 18.06
C ASP A 200 -12.18 22.81 19.11
N ALA A 201 -11.86 22.71 20.41
CA ALA A 201 -12.72 23.18 21.51
C ALA A 201 -12.62 24.70 21.80
N ARG A 202 -12.06 25.50 20.88
CA ARG A 202 -11.93 26.97 20.98
C ARG A 202 -12.69 27.74 19.90
N GLY A 203 -13.64 27.11 19.20
CA GLY A 203 -14.54 27.74 18.22
C GLY A 203 -15.94 27.94 18.76
#